data_AF-A0A4U3F976-F1
#
_entry.id   AF-A0A4U3F976-F1
#
_cell.length_a   1.000
_cell.length_b   1.000
_cell.length_c   1.000
_cell.angle_alpha   90.00
_cell.angle_beta   90.00
_cell.angle_gamma   90.00
#
_symmetry.space_group_name_H-M   'P 1'
#
loop_
_entity.id
_entity.type
_entity.pdbx_description
1 polymer ?
#
loop_
_entity_poly.entity_id
_entity_poly.type
_entity_poly.pdbx_seq_one_letter_code
_entity_poly.pdbx_strand_id
1 'polypeptide(L)'
;MNFTAIFNREHMDTEDLIKVINHIFETDKNKQWYWYIDNENMSLLENYYFFGYIKLIGSHGQELIIGKYLLEYDHLISWKLFLLDEKITKQLREFCSRLRNISPYAIYLPSEYDFVNDVFEAQKWKDVLKKLHKDFGDPVSAIPSMFAQKDDHWHSDGYFIDEL
;
A
#
# COMPACT_ATOMS: atom_id res chain seq x y z
N MET A 1 -10.76 -6.41 -8.37
CA MET A 1 -9.55 -5.60 -8.13
C MET A 1 -9.49 -5.26 -6.65
N ASN A 2 -8.30 -5.43 -6.09
CA ASN A 2 -7.99 -5.41 -4.66
C ASN A 2 -7.83 -3.98 -4.15
N PHE A 3 -8.00 -3.78 -2.84
CA PHE A 3 -7.65 -2.51 -2.20
C PHE A 3 -6.14 -2.33 -2.19
N THR A 4 -5.65 -1.17 -2.64
CA THR A 4 -4.22 -0.87 -2.71
C THR A 4 -3.92 0.50 -2.09
N ALA A 5 -2.94 0.53 -1.19
CA ALA A 5 -2.40 1.74 -0.58
C ALA A 5 -0.89 1.83 -0.81
N ILE A 6 -0.40 3.03 -1.10
CA ILE A 6 1.02 3.26 -1.39
C ILE A 6 1.63 4.31 -0.48
N PHE A 7 2.93 4.17 -0.25
CA PHE A 7 3.67 4.94 0.76
C PHE A 7 5.02 5.39 0.22
N ASN A 8 5.42 6.60 0.58
CA ASN A 8 6.76 7.12 0.32
C ASN A 8 7.73 6.64 1.41
N ARG A 9 8.77 5.91 1.05
CA ARG A 9 9.86 5.51 1.97
C ARG A 9 11.24 6.08 1.58
N GLU A 10 11.32 7.05 0.67
CA GLU A 10 12.59 7.61 0.18
C GLU A 10 13.48 8.19 1.29
N HIS A 11 12.87 8.61 2.40
CA HIS A 11 13.55 9.20 3.54
C HIS A 11 14.06 8.16 4.55
N MET A 12 13.74 6.88 4.34
CA MET A 12 14.07 5.80 5.25
C MET A 12 15.07 4.84 4.60
N ASP A 13 16.20 4.63 5.27
CA ASP A 13 17.16 3.61 4.84
C ASP A 13 16.58 2.20 5.06
N THR A 14 17.20 1.23 4.40
CA THR A 14 16.69 -0.15 4.41
C THR A 14 16.80 -0.80 5.79
N GLU A 15 17.79 -0.46 6.61
CA GLU A 15 17.96 -1.06 7.93
C GLU A 15 16.88 -0.57 8.90
N ASP A 16 16.61 0.73 8.91
CA ASP A 16 15.57 1.34 9.74
C ASP A 16 14.18 0.88 9.31
N LEU A 17 13.95 0.74 8.00
CA LEU A 17 12.74 0.12 7.48
C LEU A 17 12.55 -1.31 8.01
N ILE A 18 13.59 -2.14 7.94
CA ILE A 18 13.53 -3.53 8.42
C ILE A 18 13.22 -3.55 9.92
N LYS A 19 13.77 -2.63 10.73
CA LYS A 19 13.44 -2.52 12.16
C LYS A 19 11.97 -2.17 12.37
N VAL A 20 11.43 -1.22 11.60
CA VAL A 20 10.01 -0.84 11.68
C VAL A 20 9.10 -2.01 11.29
N ILE A 21 9.42 -2.73 10.22
CA ILE A 21 8.66 -3.91 9.78
C ILE A 21 8.69 -5.01 10.84
N ASN A 22 9.87 -5.35 11.36
CA ASN A 22 10.00 -6.34 12.42
C ASN A 22 9.19 -5.95 13.65
N HIS A 23 9.21 -4.67 14.03
CA HIS A 23 8.41 -4.17 15.14
C HIS A 23 6.90 -4.33 14.88
N ILE A 24 6.42 -3.95 13.69
CA ILE A 24 5.02 -4.16 13.30
C ILE A 24 4.66 -5.65 13.44
N PHE A 25 5.51 -6.54 12.95
CA PHE A 25 5.28 -7.98 12.98
C PHE A 25 5.24 -8.56 14.40
N GLU A 26 6.13 -8.11 15.27
CA GLU A 26 6.11 -8.49 16.69
C GLU A 26 4.81 -8.03 17.37
N THR A 27 4.34 -6.82 17.06
CA THR A 27 3.07 -6.33 17.61
C THR A 27 1.84 -7.03 17.03
N ASP A 28 1.93 -7.50 15.79
CA ASP A 28 0.84 -8.14 15.04
C ASP A 28 0.65 -9.61 15.36
N LYS A 29 1.71 -10.32 15.79
CA LYS A 29 1.64 -11.70 16.30
C LYS A 29 0.60 -11.86 17.42
N ASN A 30 0.44 -10.84 18.25
CA ASN A 30 -0.55 -10.83 19.34
C ASN A 30 -1.98 -10.51 18.88
N LYS A 31 -2.17 -10.14 17.60
CA LYS A 31 -3.42 -9.65 17.03
C LYS A 31 -4.02 -10.54 15.95
N GLN A 32 -3.50 -11.76 15.75
CA GLN A 32 -3.90 -12.75 14.71
C GLN A 32 -3.39 -12.45 13.29
N TRP A 33 -2.48 -11.48 13.15
CA TRP A 33 -1.91 -11.11 11.85
C TRP A 33 -0.56 -11.80 11.74
N TYR A 34 -0.45 -12.73 10.80
CA TYR A 34 0.78 -13.50 10.58
C TYR A 34 1.40 -13.06 9.27
N TRP A 35 2.67 -12.68 9.32
CA TRP A 35 3.45 -12.25 8.19
C TRP A 35 4.58 -13.22 7.92
N TYR A 36 4.78 -13.58 6.65
CA TYR A 36 5.93 -14.35 6.20
C TYR A 36 6.53 -13.72 4.94
N ILE A 37 7.80 -14.03 4.69
CA ILE A 37 8.52 -13.55 3.51
C ILE A 37 8.17 -14.48 2.36
N ASP A 38 7.79 -13.94 1.20
CA ASP A 38 7.40 -14.75 0.04
C ASP A 38 8.52 -15.74 -0.39
N ASN A 39 9.78 -15.35 -0.17
CA ASN A 39 10.94 -16.23 -0.32
C ASN A 39 11.64 -16.48 1.03
N GLU A 40 11.20 -17.53 1.71
CA GLU A 40 11.65 -17.93 3.04
C GLU A 40 13.10 -18.45 3.09
N ASN A 41 13.74 -18.71 1.95
CA ASN A 41 15.11 -19.23 1.90
C ASN A 41 16.19 -18.17 2.16
N MET A 42 15.80 -16.90 2.25
CA MET A 42 16.69 -15.76 2.44
C MET A 42 16.15 -14.85 3.55
N SER A 43 17.05 -14.20 4.28
CA SER A 43 16.67 -13.12 5.19
C SER A 43 16.03 -11.93 4.44
N LEU A 44 15.36 -11.03 5.16
CA LEU A 44 14.79 -9.80 4.57
C LEU A 44 15.85 -8.99 3.82
N LEU A 45 17.04 -8.88 4.41
CA LEU A 45 18.13 -8.10 3.86
C LEU A 45 18.71 -8.74 2.59
N GLU A 46 18.87 -10.07 2.58
CA GLU A 46 19.31 -10.81 1.40
C GLU A 46 18.29 -10.73 0.26
N ASN A 47 16.99 -10.87 0.56
CA ASN A 47 15.92 -10.68 -0.42
C ASN A 47 16.01 -9.29 -1.05
N TYR A 48 16.13 -8.25 -0.23
CA TYR A 48 16.23 -6.88 -0.72
C TYR A 48 17.45 -6.67 -1.62
N TYR A 49 18.63 -7.15 -1.22
CA TYR A 49 19.84 -6.99 -2.03
C TYR A 49 19.80 -7.78 -3.34
N PHE A 50 19.17 -8.96 -3.34
CA PHE A 50 19.13 -9.82 -4.51
C PHE A 50 18.04 -9.40 -5.51
N PHE A 51 16.83 -9.10 -5.02
CA PHE A 51 15.67 -8.79 -5.87
C PHE A 51 15.41 -7.28 -6.03
N GLY A 52 16.00 -6.45 -5.18
CA GLY A 52 15.71 -5.01 -5.14
C GLY A 52 14.40 -4.65 -4.41
N TYR A 53 13.68 -5.66 -3.93
CA TYR A 53 12.44 -5.50 -3.15
C TYR A 53 12.29 -6.62 -2.12
N ILE A 54 11.38 -6.42 -1.18
CA ILE A 54 10.90 -7.44 -0.23
C ILE A 54 9.41 -7.62 -0.48
N LYS A 55 8.95 -8.86 -0.62
CA LYS A 55 7.52 -9.19 -0.61
C LYS A 55 7.16 -9.95 0.66
N LEU A 56 6.17 -9.44 1.37
CA LEU A 56 5.66 -10.02 2.61
C LEU A 56 4.20 -10.39 2.39
N ILE A 57 3.85 -11.60 2.77
CA ILE A 57 2.49 -12.10 2.67
C ILE A 57 1.92 -12.17 4.09
N GLY A 58 0.81 -11.46 4.28
CA GLY A 58 0.05 -11.45 5.52
C GLY A 58 -1.12 -12.43 5.48
N SER A 59 -1.74 -12.66 6.63
CA SER A 59 -2.99 -13.42 6.70
C SER A 59 -4.13 -12.69 5.98
N HIS A 60 -5.17 -13.45 5.59
CA HIS A 60 -6.39 -12.90 4.98
C HIS A 60 -6.20 -12.15 3.65
N GLY A 61 -5.16 -12.49 2.89
CA GLY A 61 -4.94 -11.94 1.55
C GLY A 61 -4.31 -10.56 1.56
N GLN A 62 -3.42 -10.32 2.52
CA GLN A 62 -2.65 -9.10 2.63
C GLN A 62 -1.29 -9.29 2.00
N GLU A 63 -0.82 -8.28 1.28
CA GLU A 63 0.52 -8.28 0.71
C GLU A 63 1.18 -6.93 0.98
N LEU A 64 2.47 -6.96 1.33
CA LEU A 64 3.30 -5.78 1.46
C LEU A 64 4.49 -5.93 0.52
N ILE A 65 4.62 -5.04 -0.45
CA ILE A 65 5.71 -5.05 -1.42
C ILE A 65 6.54 -3.80 -1.18
N ILE A 66 7.82 -3.99 -0.86
CA ILE A 66 8.68 -2.92 -0.40
C ILE A 66 9.86 -2.81 -1.33
N GLY A 67 9.80 -1.81 -2.20
CA GLY A 67 10.88 -1.49 -3.13
C GLY A 67 11.87 -0.51 -2.54
N LYS A 68 12.64 0.12 -3.41
CA LYS A 68 13.70 1.07 -3.02
C LYS A 68 13.18 2.40 -2.50
N TYR A 69 12.16 2.95 -3.13
CA TYR A 69 11.62 4.27 -2.83
C TYR A 69 10.15 4.23 -2.41
N LEU A 70 9.49 3.12 -2.70
CA LEU A 70 8.05 2.93 -2.60
C LEU A 70 7.74 1.69 -1.78
N LEU A 71 6.60 1.74 -1.11
CA LEU A 71 5.99 0.60 -0.45
C LEU A 71 4.53 0.52 -0.90
N GLU A 72 4.08 -0.66 -1.25
CA GLU A 72 2.71 -1.01 -1.60
C GLU A 72 2.14 -1.94 -0.55
N TYR A 73 0.93 -1.64 -0.10
CA TYR A 73 0.09 -2.53 0.67
C TYR A 73 -1.13 -2.90 -0.18
N ASP A 74 -1.31 -4.18 -0.43
CA ASP A 74 -2.47 -4.73 -1.15
C ASP A 74 -3.30 -5.63 -0.24
N HIS A 75 -4.61 -5.65 -0.44
CA HIS A 75 -5.52 -6.55 0.25
C HIS A 75 -6.59 -7.09 -0.70
N LEU A 76 -6.82 -8.41 -0.70
CA LEU A 76 -7.83 -9.13 -1.50
C LEU A 76 -9.29 -8.64 -1.33
N ILE A 77 -9.55 -7.68 -0.45
CA ILE A 77 -10.85 -7.04 -0.34
C ILE A 77 -11.09 -6.18 -1.58
N SER A 78 -12.26 -6.29 -2.20
CA SER A 78 -12.58 -5.45 -3.35
C SER A 78 -12.64 -3.97 -2.97
N TRP A 79 -12.18 -3.09 -3.87
CA TRP A 79 -12.35 -1.63 -3.74
C TRP A 79 -13.77 -1.21 -3.37
N LYS A 80 -14.78 -1.81 -4.01
CA LYS A 80 -16.19 -1.51 -3.72
C LYS A 80 -16.54 -1.71 -2.24
N LEU A 81 -16.06 -2.78 -1.62
CA LEU A 81 -16.29 -3.02 -0.19
C LEU A 81 -15.54 -2.02 0.68
N PHE A 82 -14.30 -1.68 0.35
CA PHE A 82 -13.55 -0.64 1.04
C PHE A 82 -14.26 0.73 0.99
N LEU A 83 -14.92 1.06 -0.13
CA LEU A 83 -15.60 2.34 -0.32
C LEU A 83 -16.99 2.40 0.34
N LEU A 84 -17.68 1.26 0.47
CA LEU A 84 -19.07 1.22 0.91
C LEU A 84 -19.27 0.69 2.35
N ASP A 85 -18.31 -0.05 2.91
CA ASP A 85 -18.41 -0.61 4.26
C ASP A 85 -17.46 0.12 5.22
N GLU A 86 -18.02 1.00 6.04
CA GLU A 86 -17.26 1.81 7.00
C GLU A 86 -16.40 0.99 7.96
N LYS A 87 -16.83 -0.22 8.33
CA LYS A 87 -16.06 -1.08 9.23
C LYS A 87 -14.81 -1.60 8.52
N ILE A 88 -14.96 -2.03 7.27
CA ILE A 88 -13.84 -2.45 6.42
C ILE A 88 -12.89 -1.27 6.17
N THR A 89 -13.43 -0.10 5.80
CA THR A 89 -12.63 1.12 5.61
C THR A 89 -11.80 1.41 6.85
N LYS A 90 -12.43 1.42 8.03
CA LYS A 90 -11.76 1.69 9.29
C LYS A 90 -10.65 0.68 9.59
N GLN A 91 -10.90 -0.62 9.41
CA GLN A 91 -9.90 -1.66 9.67
C GLN A 91 -8.66 -1.54 8.76
N LEU A 92 -8.87 -1.29 7.47
CA LEU A 92 -7.76 -1.13 6.52
C LEU A 92 -6.98 0.17 6.77
N ARG A 93 -7.67 1.26 7.12
CA ARG A 93 -7.03 2.51 7.53
C ARG A 93 -6.24 2.37 8.84
N GLU A 94 -6.73 1.60 9.80
CA GLU A 94 -6.00 1.26 11.04
C GLU A 94 -4.73 0.43 10.77
N PHE A 95 -4.69 -0.38 9.70
CA PHE A 95 -3.43 -0.97 9.24
C PHE A 95 -2.52 0.10 8.64
N CYS A 96 -3.03 0.91 7.71
CA CYS A 96 -2.23 1.97 7.08
C CYS A 96 -1.62 2.94 8.11
N SER A 97 -2.36 3.30 9.16
CA SER A 97 -1.86 4.20 10.21
C SER A 97 -0.73 3.60 11.05
N ARG A 98 -0.61 2.27 11.13
CA ARG A 98 0.56 1.61 11.73
C ARG A 98 1.83 1.80 10.88
N LEU A 99 1.67 1.99 9.57
CA LEU A 99 2.77 2.31 8.66
C LEU A 99 3.15 3.80 8.68
N ARG A 100 2.55 4.61 9.56
CA ARG A 100 2.84 6.05 9.65
C ARG A 100 4.30 6.37 9.96
N ASN A 101 4.98 5.48 10.68
CA ASN A 101 6.41 5.60 10.96
C ASN A 101 7.27 5.47 9.68
N ILE A 102 6.75 4.80 8.65
CA ILE A 102 7.38 4.68 7.33
C ILE A 102 7.00 5.86 6.44
N SER A 103 5.75 6.31 6.49
CA SER A 103 5.30 7.46 5.70
C SER A 103 4.17 8.20 6.40
N PRO A 104 4.22 9.54 6.49
CA PRO A 104 3.16 10.30 7.15
C PRO A 104 1.81 10.27 6.40
N TYR A 105 1.80 9.82 5.15
CA TYR A 105 0.63 9.75 4.30
C TYR A 105 0.52 8.38 3.64
N ALA A 106 -0.72 7.93 3.43
CA ALA A 106 -1.02 6.84 2.49
C ALA A 106 -1.70 7.43 1.24
N ILE A 107 -1.44 6.85 0.07
CA ILE A 107 -2.26 7.13 -1.12
C ILE A 107 -3.07 5.91 -1.48
N TYR A 108 -4.37 6.08 -1.55
CA TYR A 108 -5.36 5.10 -1.96
C TYR A 108 -5.57 5.22 -3.47
N LEU A 109 -5.29 4.13 -4.18
CA LEU A 109 -5.26 4.11 -5.64
C LEU A 109 -6.57 3.60 -6.23
N PRO A 110 -6.99 4.06 -7.42
CA PRO A 110 -8.13 3.44 -8.08
C PRO A 110 -7.78 2.01 -8.49
N SER A 111 -8.81 1.17 -8.59
CA SER A 111 -8.63 -0.27 -8.79
C SER A 111 -7.90 -0.64 -10.08
N GLU A 112 -7.98 0.23 -11.10
CA GLU A 112 -7.38 0.06 -12.42
C GLU A 112 -5.87 0.41 -12.46
N TYR A 113 -5.32 0.98 -11.39
CA TYR A 113 -3.91 1.40 -11.38
C TYR A 113 -3.00 0.28 -10.89
N ASP A 114 -2.12 -0.20 -11.77
CA ASP A 114 -1.10 -1.20 -11.45
C ASP A 114 0.18 -0.53 -10.91
N PHE A 115 0.29 -0.44 -9.58
CA PHE A 115 1.41 0.20 -8.90
C PHE A 115 2.62 -0.70 -8.70
N VAL A 116 2.46 -2.02 -8.75
CA VAL A 116 3.55 -2.94 -8.41
C VAL A 116 4.75 -2.78 -9.33
N ASN A 117 4.49 -2.43 -10.60
CA ASN A 117 5.54 -2.14 -11.57
C ASN A 117 6.36 -0.90 -11.15
N ASP A 118 5.72 0.14 -10.60
CA ASP A 118 6.42 1.34 -10.13
C ASP A 118 7.35 0.99 -8.96
N VAL A 119 6.93 0.05 -8.09
CA VAL A 119 7.75 -0.47 -6.98
C VAL A 119 8.97 -1.24 -7.50
N PHE A 120 8.75 -2.17 -8.43
CA PHE A 120 9.82 -3.02 -8.99
C PHE A 120 10.82 -2.24 -9.84
N GLU A 121 10.36 -1.24 -10.57
CA GLU A 121 11.22 -0.35 -11.36
C GLU A 121 11.95 0.70 -10.50
N ALA A 122 11.72 0.70 -9.19
CA ALA A 122 12.26 1.71 -8.27
C ALA A 122 11.97 3.14 -8.75
N GLN A 123 10.71 3.39 -9.12
CA GLN A 123 10.24 4.74 -9.44
C GLN A 123 10.32 5.64 -8.19
N LYS A 124 10.62 6.91 -8.40
CA LYS A 124 10.66 7.90 -7.32
C LYS A 124 9.26 8.39 -6.97
N TRP A 125 9.06 8.77 -5.71
CA TRP A 125 7.76 9.25 -5.22
C TRP A 125 7.23 10.43 -6.05
N LYS A 126 8.10 11.37 -6.40
CA LYS A 126 7.73 12.53 -7.21
C LYS A 126 7.21 12.13 -8.59
N ASP A 127 7.76 11.09 -9.20
CA ASP A 127 7.37 10.69 -10.55
C ASP A 127 6.07 9.86 -10.52
N VAL A 128 5.86 9.07 -9.47
CA VAL A 128 4.55 8.45 -9.15
C VAL A 128 3.47 9.54 -9.03
N LEU A 129 3.69 10.58 -8.23
CA LEU A 129 2.71 11.65 -8.06
C LEU A 129 2.37 12.37 -9.38
N LYS A 130 3.36 12.61 -10.24
CA LYS A 130 3.11 13.18 -11.57
C LYS A 130 2.28 12.25 -12.44
N LYS A 131 2.55 10.94 -12.42
CA LYS A 131 1.80 9.93 -13.17
C LYS A 131 0.34 9.89 -12.69
N LEU A 132 0.12 9.82 -11.38
CA LEU A 132 -1.22 9.90 -10.79
C LEU A 132 -1.96 11.18 -11.18
N HIS A 133 -1.30 12.34 -11.10
CA HIS A 133 -1.93 13.60 -11.49
C HIS A 133 -2.25 13.68 -12.98
N LYS A 134 -1.35 13.16 -13.83
CA LYS A 134 -1.56 13.10 -15.28
C LYS A 134 -2.75 12.20 -15.65
N ASP A 135 -2.87 11.06 -14.97
CA ASP A 135 -3.83 10.02 -15.32
C ASP A 135 -5.21 10.27 -14.68
N PHE A 136 -5.26 10.85 -13.48
CA PHE A 136 -6.51 11.01 -12.70
C PHE A 136 -6.83 12.46 -12.26
N GLY A 137 -5.93 13.42 -12.49
CA GLY A 137 -6.12 14.81 -12.04
C GLY A 137 -5.74 15.05 -10.58
N ASP A 138 -6.41 16.00 -9.93
CA ASP A 138 -6.15 16.30 -8.52
C ASP A 138 -6.70 15.20 -7.59
N PRO A 139 -6.09 15.00 -6.40
CA PRO A 139 -6.60 14.05 -5.43
C PRO A 139 -8.04 14.39 -5.03
N VAL A 140 -8.87 13.37 -4.84
CA VAL A 140 -10.24 13.58 -4.34
C VAL A 140 -10.21 14.01 -2.87
N SER A 141 -11.22 14.77 -2.43
CA SER A 141 -11.28 15.30 -1.07
C SER A 141 -11.75 14.30 -0.02
N ALA A 142 -12.34 13.16 -0.43
CA ALA A 142 -12.85 12.14 0.48
C ALA A 142 -12.85 10.75 -0.19
N ILE A 143 -12.64 9.70 0.60
CA ILE A 143 -12.63 8.30 0.12
C ILE A 143 -13.91 7.93 -0.66
N PRO A 144 -15.14 8.26 -0.21
CA PRO A 144 -16.34 7.93 -0.98
C PRO A 144 -16.40 8.59 -2.36
N SER A 145 -15.71 9.72 -2.54
CA SER A 145 -15.60 10.40 -3.84
C SER A 145 -14.74 9.64 -4.83
N MET A 146 -13.99 8.62 -4.39
CA MET A 146 -13.31 7.68 -5.29
C MET A 146 -14.30 6.73 -5.98
N PHE A 147 -15.57 6.69 -5.56
CA PHE A 147 -16.61 5.85 -6.17
C PHE A 147 -17.56 6.72 -7.00
N ALA A 148 -17.43 6.64 -8.31
CA ALA A 148 -18.26 7.41 -9.24
C ALA A 148 -19.10 6.47 -10.11
N GLN A 149 -20.37 6.83 -10.29
CA GLN A 149 -21.18 6.25 -11.33
C GLN A 149 -20.86 6.94 -12.65
N LYS A 150 -20.36 6.17 -13.62
CA LYS A 150 -20.19 6.60 -15.01
C LYS A 150 -21.12 5.72 -15.84
N ASP A 151 -22.14 6.34 -16.43
CA ASP A 151 -23.21 5.66 -17.15
C ASP A 151 -23.94 4.59 -16.27
N ASP A 152 -24.08 3.37 -16.78
CA ASP A 152 -24.71 2.24 -16.09
C ASP A 152 -23.72 1.41 -15.25
N HIS A 153 -22.49 1.91 -15.06
CA HIS A 153 -21.42 1.21 -14.37
C HIS A 153 -20.81 2.05 -13.23
N TRP A 154 -20.42 1.35 -12.17
CA TRP A 154 -19.72 1.96 -11.05
C TRP A 154 -18.22 1.72 -11.21
N HIS A 155 -17.46 2.81 -11.20
CA HIS A 155 -16.00 2.78 -11.33
C HIS A 155 -15.34 3.40 -10.10
N SER A 156 -14.18 2.88 -9.74
CA SER A 156 -13.25 3.58 -8.86
C SER A 156 -12.50 4.60 -9.70
N ASP A 157 -12.60 5.89 -9.39
CA ASP A 157 -11.95 6.96 -10.14
C ASP A 157 -11.23 7.90 -9.18
N GLY A 158 -10.10 8.47 -9.61
CA GLY A 158 -9.27 9.30 -8.74
C GLY A 158 -8.44 8.53 -7.72
N TYR A 159 -7.61 9.28 -6.99
CA TYR A 159 -6.82 8.79 -5.85
C TYR A 159 -7.03 9.69 -4.64
N PHE A 160 -6.86 9.16 -3.44
CA PHE A 160 -7.03 9.89 -2.19
C PHE A 160 -5.73 9.89 -1.38
N ILE A 161 -5.33 11.06 -0.87
CA ILE A 161 -4.19 11.22 0.03
C ILE A 161 -4.73 11.23 1.45
N ASP A 162 -4.43 10.20 2.24
CA ASP A 162 -4.83 10.08 3.64
C ASP A 162 -3.72 10.58 4.56
N GLU A 163 -4.03 11.61 5.35
CA GLU A 163 -3.18 12.04 6.48
C GLU A 163 -3.47 11.11 7.67
N LEU A 164 -2.55 10.17 7.90
CA LEU A 164 -2.69 9.07 8.86
C LEU A 164 -2.65 9.50 10.33
#